data_AF-A0A250FRL6-F1
#
_entry.id   AF-A0A250FRL6-F1
#
_cell.length_a   1.000
_cell.length_b   1.000
_cell.length_c   1.000
_cell.angle_alpha   90.00
_cell.angle_beta   90.00
_cell.angle_gamma   90.00
#
_symmetry.space_group_name_H-M   'P 1'
#
loop_
_entity.id
_entity.type
_entity.pdbx_description
1 polymer ?
#
loop_
_entity_poly.entity_id
_entity_poly.type
_entity_poly.pdbx_seq_one_letter_code
_entity_poly.pdbx_strand_id
1 'polypeptide(L)'
;MLEGSFSITVITKALIQKQVLSQAGKDFYFCKKKKDMFERIEEIKAYIHVSKYLDIQILKPYIATAMSERVRPLIGKVIWEKLTDDSFVMPRKAEIYEGVKKAVANYAIAYSIPFVKMHLSSTGANAYQDNKMERSPWWDVRDYGLNAVRIGDHALNSAVALLATSTLGAELPFAREVAGSLFGSPRELSELYSIGDSYEIFLRLLPLMRDIWELYIAPQLSPCVLSDIRGDETALGLLRKIVGYYTLADAVFMQGLTYTTSGIVLQWEQLPWQKSMLLSDTQLKALKEGFLERAQRYRDLLLQYIKAHPALFPCYQGEPLVLREPVAKKSGLYF
;
A
#
# COMPACT_ATOMS: atom_id res chain seq x y z
N MET A 1 -57.44 -27.93 65.40
CA MET A 1 -56.00 -27.65 65.30
C MET A 1 -55.60 -27.80 63.84
N LEU A 2 -55.28 -26.67 63.20
CA LEU A 2 -54.37 -26.41 62.06
C LEU A 2 -54.16 -27.56 61.06
N GLU A 3 -54.74 -27.52 59.84
CA GLU A 3 -54.27 -26.80 58.64
C GLU A 3 -52.80 -27.00 58.28
N GLY A 4 -52.56 -27.50 57.06
CA GLY A 4 -51.22 -27.70 56.49
C GLY A 4 -51.25 -28.21 55.06
N SER A 5 -51.80 -27.40 54.15
CA SER A 5 -51.78 -27.58 52.69
C SER A 5 -50.38 -27.36 52.11
N PHE A 6 -49.66 -28.44 51.81
CA PHE A 6 -48.40 -28.37 51.06
C PHE A 6 -48.63 -28.54 49.54
N SER A 7 -48.94 -27.39 48.93
CA SER A 7 -48.56 -26.91 47.60
C SER A 7 -48.04 -27.92 46.56
N ILE A 8 -48.93 -28.31 45.64
CA ILE A 8 -48.66 -28.97 44.35
C ILE A 8 -47.74 -28.09 43.43
N THR A 9 -47.47 -26.84 43.82
CA THR A 9 -46.71 -25.86 43.03
C THR A 9 -45.20 -26.14 42.92
N VAL A 10 -44.61 -26.96 43.81
CA VAL A 10 -43.16 -27.19 43.82
C VAL A 10 -42.72 -28.27 42.83
N ILE A 11 -43.54 -29.30 42.61
CA ILE A 11 -43.21 -30.42 41.70
C ILE A 11 -43.35 -29.99 40.23
N THR A 12 -44.30 -29.10 39.91
CA THR A 12 -44.50 -28.59 38.54
C THR A 12 -43.36 -27.69 38.07
N LYS A 13 -42.73 -26.92 38.97
CA LYS A 13 -41.54 -26.11 38.60
C LYS A 13 -40.32 -26.96 38.26
N ALA A 14 -40.08 -28.06 38.97
CA ALA A 14 -38.95 -28.94 38.70
C ALA A 14 -39.09 -29.73 37.37
N LEU A 15 -40.31 -30.10 36.99
CA LEU A 15 -40.60 -30.78 35.72
C LEU A 15 -40.56 -29.82 34.52
N ILE A 16 -41.05 -28.58 34.66
CA ILE A 16 -40.95 -27.57 33.61
C ILE A 16 -39.48 -27.14 33.40
N GLN A 17 -38.67 -27.04 34.47
CA GLN A 17 -37.25 -26.67 34.34
C GLN A 17 -36.40 -27.78 33.69
N LYS A 18 -36.76 -29.07 33.88
CA LYS A 18 -36.11 -30.19 33.19
C LYS A 18 -36.53 -30.34 31.72
N GLN A 19 -37.78 -30.01 31.37
CA GLN A 19 -38.22 -30.01 29.98
C GLN A 19 -37.68 -28.82 29.18
N VAL A 20 -37.59 -27.63 29.79
CA VAL A 20 -36.99 -26.45 29.15
C VAL A 20 -35.47 -26.62 28.95
N LEU A 21 -34.79 -27.39 29.80
CA LEU A 21 -33.37 -27.72 29.62
C LEU A 21 -33.08 -28.88 28.63
N SER A 22 -34.10 -29.62 28.17
CA SER A 22 -33.93 -30.68 27.16
C SER A 22 -34.38 -30.29 25.75
N GLN A 23 -34.99 -29.12 25.60
CA GLN A 23 -35.37 -28.50 24.31
C GLN A 23 -34.59 -27.22 23.98
N ALA A 24 -33.59 -26.87 24.79
CA ALA A 24 -32.51 -26.00 24.33
C ALA A 24 -31.64 -26.83 23.37
N GLY A 25 -31.94 -26.74 22.07
CA GLY A 25 -31.13 -27.33 21.00
C GLY A 25 -29.65 -27.08 21.27
N LYS A 26 -28.75 -28.04 21.07
CA LYS A 26 -28.30 -28.47 19.73
C LYS A 26 -28.12 -27.34 18.70
N ASP A 27 -28.08 -26.09 19.12
CA ASP A 27 -27.31 -25.07 18.45
C ASP A 27 -25.87 -25.24 18.96
N PHE A 28 -25.25 -26.32 18.48
CA PHE A 28 -23.82 -26.24 18.22
C PHE A 28 -23.70 -25.02 17.31
N TYR A 29 -23.26 -23.90 17.88
CA TYR A 29 -22.62 -22.85 17.13
C TYR A 29 -21.43 -23.55 16.45
N PHE A 30 -21.67 -24.12 15.28
CA PHE A 30 -20.67 -24.19 14.24
C PHE A 30 -20.32 -22.73 14.02
N CYS A 31 -19.38 -22.23 14.80
CA CYS A 31 -18.52 -21.15 14.37
C CYS A 31 -17.95 -21.69 13.07
N LYS A 32 -18.59 -21.33 11.94
CA LYS A 32 -18.16 -21.71 10.60
C LYS A 32 -16.68 -21.43 10.61
N LYS A 33 -15.87 -22.50 10.62
CA LYS A 33 -14.43 -22.38 10.78
C LYS A 33 -14.01 -21.36 9.74
N LYS A 34 -13.51 -20.21 10.17
CA LYS A 34 -13.16 -19.13 9.25
C LYS A 34 -12.24 -19.76 8.22
N LYS A 35 -12.69 -19.81 6.96
CA LYS A 35 -11.94 -20.47 5.90
C LYS A 35 -10.60 -19.74 5.80
N ASP A 36 -9.52 -20.44 6.16
CA ASP A 36 -8.18 -19.88 6.04
C ASP A 36 -7.92 -19.63 4.54
N MET A 37 -7.21 -18.54 4.21
CA MET A 37 -6.90 -18.21 2.81
C MET A 37 -6.18 -19.36 2.08
N PHE A 38 -5.31 -20.05 2.84
CA PHE A 38 -4.57 -21.22 2.41
C PHE A 38 -4.80 -22.32 3.44
N GLU A 39 -5.36 -23.45 3.02
CA GLU A 39 -5.57 -24.60 3.90
C GLU A 39 -4.42 -25.60 3.81
N ARG A 40 -3.78 -25.68 2.64
CA ARG A 40 -2.72 -26.65 2.33
C ARG A 40 -1.52 -26.01 1.65
N ILE A 41 -0.34 -26.61 1.82
CA ILE A 41 0.92 -26.07 1.28
C ILE A 41 0.92 -26.03 -0.26
N GLU A 42 0.18 -26.93 -0.91
CA GLU A 42 0.03 -26.98 -2.37
C GLU A 42 -0.55 -25.68 -2.93
N GLU A 43 -1.43 -25.01 -2.17
CA GLU A 43 -2.05 -23.74 -2.58
C GLU A 43 -1.03 -22.60 -2.56
N ILE A 44 -0.05 -22.64 -1.65
CA ILE A 44 1.08 -21.68 -1.62
C ILE A 44 2.07 -22.00 -2.74
N LYS A 45 2.33 -23.30 -2.99
CA LYS A 45 3.23 -23.76 -4.06
C LYS A 45 2.80 -23.32 -5.46
N ALA A 46 1.52 -23.02 -5.66
CA ALA A 46 1.02 -22.45 -6.91
C ALA A 46 1.62 -21.06 -7.20
N TYR A 47 2.10 -20.33 -6.19
CA TYR A 47 2.56 -18.94 -6.33
C TYR A 47 4.04 -18.74 -6.01
N ILE A 48 4.66 -19.64 -5.24
CA ILE A 48 6.06 -19.56 -4.85
C ILE A 48 6.65 -20.95 -4.60
N HIS A 49 7.90 -21.18 -5.02
CA HIS A 49 8.53 -22.49 -4.90
C HIS A 49 8.93 -22.81 -3.45
N VAL A 50 8.15 -23.66 -2.79
CA VAL A 50 8.44 -24.17 -1.45
C VAL A 50 8.42 -25.70 -1.39
N SER A 51 9.15 -26.26 -0.42
CA SER A 51 9.18 -27.70 -0.18
C SER A 51 7.78 -28.22 0.14
N LYS A 52 7.44 -29.42 -0.36
CA LYS A 52 6.19 -30.12 0.03
C LYS A 52 6.15 -30.51 1.51
N TYR A 53 7.31 -30.50 2.17
CA TYR A 53 7.46 -30.83 3.58
C TYR A 53 7.36 -29.60 4.51
N LEU A 54 7.20 -28.40 3.95
CA LEU A 54 7.02 -27.19 4.75
C LEU A 54 5.64 -27.22 5.41
N ASP A 55 5.62 -27.20 6.75
CA ASP A 55 4.36 -27.15 7.50
C ASP A 55 3.70 -25.78 7.36
N ILE A 56 2.49 -25.77 6.80
CA ILE A 56 1.69 -24.56 6.64
C ILE A 56 1.34 -23.89 7.97
N GLN A 57 1.30 -24.63 9.09
CA GLN A 57 1.06 -24.03 10.41
C GLN A 57 2.14 -23.02 10.78
N ILE A 58 3.40 -23.24 10.35
CA ILE A 58 4.51 -22.30 10.53
C ILE A 58 4.25 -21.00 9.76
N LEU A 59 3.57 -21.08 8.62
CA LEU A 59 3.28 -19.92 7.77
C LEU A 59 2.07 -19.10 8.22
N LYS A 60 1.16 -19.66 9.03
CA LYS A 60 -0.08 -18.99 9.42
C LYS A 60 0.12 -17.60 10.05
N PRO A 61 1.04 -17.40 11.01
CA PRO A 61 1.32 -16.07 11.55
C PRO A 61 1.75 -15.09 10.45
N TYR A 62 2.62 -15.52 9.53
CA TYR A 62 3.14 -14.65 8.47
C TYR A 62 2.12 -14.36 7.37
N ILE A 63 1.19 -15.29 7.11
CA ILE A 63 0.01 -15.04 6.26
C ILE A 63 -0.86 -13.95 6.89
N ALA A 64 -1.09 -14.01 8.21
CA ALA A 64 -1.86 -13.00 8.93
C ALA A 64 -1.14 -11.63 8.93
N THR A 65 0.17 -11.62 9.12
CA THR A 65 1.02 -10.41 9.03
C THR A 65 0.95 -9.80 7.63
N ALA A 66 1.17 -10.58 6.57
CA ALA A 66 1.06 -10.12 5.18
C ALA A 66 -0.31 -9.52 4.87
N MET A 67 -1.38 -10.16 5.34
CA MET A 67 -2.72 -9.59 5.22
C MET A 67 -2.88 -8.27 5.96
N SER A 68 -2.37 -8.18 7.20
CA SER A 68 -2.54 -7.00 8.04
C SER A 68 -1.70 -5.81 7.58
N GLU A 69 -0.45 -6.04 7.20
CA GLU A 69 0.52 -4.98 6.90
C GLU A 69 0.54 -4.55 5.43
N ARG A 70 0.25 -5.47 4.49
CA ARG A 70 0.35 -5.17 3.04
C ARG A 70 -1.01 -5.08 2.39
N VAL A 71 -1.84 -6.08 2.58
CA VAL A 71 -3.11 -6.18 1.83
C VAL A 71 -4.18 -5.24 2.38
N ARG A 72 -4.45 -5.29 3.69
CA ARG A 72 -5.53 -4.51 4.31
C ARG A 72 -5.39 -2.99 4.15
N PRO A 73 -4.19 -2.39 4.23
CA PRO A 73 -4.06 -0.94 4.02
C PRO A 73 -4.47 -0.50 2.61
N LEU A 74 -4.27 -1.35 1.60
CA LEU A 74 -4.59 -1.02 0.20
C LEU A 74 -5.99 -1.46 -0.24
N ILE A 75 -6.47 -2.61 0.24
CA ILE A 75 -7.75 -3.17 -0.20
C ILE A 75 -8.88 -2.86 0.79
N GLY A 76 -8.58 -2.75 2.08
CA GLY A 76 -9.59 -2.58 3.11
C GLY A 76 -10.34 -3.89 3.45
N LYS A 77 -10.93 -3.92 4.65
CA LYS A 77 -11.61 -5.11 5.18
C LYS A 77 -12.89 -5.46 4.42
N VAL A 78 -13.69 -4.45 4.07
CA VAL A 78 -15.01 -4.64 3.44
C VAL A 78 -14.87 -5.21 2.03
N ILE A 79 -13.95 -4.65 1.22
CA ILE A 79 -13.67 -5.18 -0.12
C ILE A 79 -13.11 -6.59 -0.02
N TRP A 80 -12.22 -6.85 0.94
CA TRP A 80 -11.69 -8.20 1.15
C TRP A 80 -12.81 -9.22 1.43
N GLU A 81 -13.77 -8.88 2.30
CA GLU A 81 -14.92 -9.74 2.59
C GLU A 81 -15.76 -10.02 1.33
N LYS A 82 -16.03 -9.00 0.51
CA LYS A 82 -16.70 -9.14 -0.80
C LYS A 82 -15.93 -10.04 -1.76
N LEU A 83 -14.60 -9.92 -1.82
CA LEU A 83 -13.76 -10.75 -2.68
C LEU A 83 -13.78 -12.23 -2.25
N THR A 84 -13.89 -12.50 -0.95
CA THR A 84 -13.98 -13.86 -0.40
C THR A 84 -15.37 -14.48 -0.45
N ASP A 85 -16.41 -13.69 -0.65
CA ASP A 85 -17.80 -14.17 -0.68
C ASP A 85 -18.14 -14.73 -2.06
N ASP A 86 -18.32 -16.05 -2.19
CA ASP A 86 -18.66 -16.72 -3.44
C ASP A 86 -19.94 -16.18 -4.10
N SER A 87 -20.88 -15.62 -3.33
CA SER A 87 -22.14 -15.07 -3.86
C SER A 87 -21.97 -13.70 -4.53
N PHE A 88 -20.90 -12.99 -4.21
CA PHE A 88 -20.64 -11.67 -4.77
C PHE A 88 -20.05 -11.79 -6.18
N VAL A 89 -20.70 -11.14 -7.16
CA VAL A 89 -20.30 -11.17 -8.57
C VAL A 89 -19.76 -9.81 -8.99
N MET A 90 -18.56 -9.80 -9.57
CA MET A 90 -17.91 -8.62 -10.14
C MET A 90 -17.05 -9.06 -11.33
N PRO A 91 -16.97 -8.25 -12.42
CA PRO A 91 -15.98 -8.48 -13.46
C PRO A 91 -14.57 -8.64 -12.88
N ARG A 92 -13.81 -9.63 -13.37
CA ARG A 92 -12.41 -9.91 -12.98
C ARG A 92 -12.20 -10.20 -11.48
N LYS A 93 -13.26 -10.48 -10.71
CA LYS A 93 -13.15 -10.85 -9.28
C LYS A 93 -12.13 -11.97 -9.03
N ALA A 94 -12.20 -13.05 -9.81
CA ALA A 94 -11.31 -14.20 -9.65
C ALA A 94 -9.84 -13.81 -9.88
N GLU A 95 -9.57 -13.00 -10.91
CA GLU A 95 -8.23 -12.52 -11.22
C GLU A 95 -7.67 -11.63 -10.10
N ILE A 96 -8.48 -10.71 -9.58
CA ILE A 96 -8.12 -9.85 -8.44
C ILE A 96 -7.81 -10.71 -7.21
N TYR A 97 -8.69 -11.65 -6.88
CA TYR A 97 -8.56 -12.52 -5.72
C TYR A 97 -7.30 -13.39 -5.81
N GLU A 98 -7.03 -13.96 -6.97
CA GLU A 98 -5.82 -14.73 -7.25
C GLU A 98 -4.55 -13.87 -7.18
N GLY A 99 -4.60 -12.62 -7.65
CA GLY A 99 -3.52 -11.65 -7.48
C GLY A 99 -3.21 -11.37 -6.01
N VAL A 100 -4.25 -11.19 -5.17
CA VAL A 100 -4.07 -11.00 -3.72
C VAL A 100 -3.50 -12.25 -3.06
N LYS A 101 -3.99 -13.45 -3.40
CA LYS A 101 -3.44 -14.71 -2.89
C LYS A 101 -1.96 -14.85 -3.25
N LYS A 102 -1.61 -14.59 -4.51
CA LYS A 102 -0.21 -14.59 -4.96
C LYS A 102 0.65 -13.64 -4.14
N ALA A 103 0.15 -12.43 -3.87
CA ALA A 103 0.86 -11.46 -3.03
C ALA A 103 1.09 -11.99 -1.61
N VAL A 104 0.03 -12.45 -0.94
CA VAL A 104 0.09 -12.95 0.44
C VAL A 104 1.00 -14.16 0.56
N ALA A 105 0.94 -15.11 -0.37
CA ALA A 105 1.82 -16.28 -0.37
C ALA A 105 3.30 -15.88 -0.42
N ASN A 106 3.65 -14.95 -1.31
CA ASN A 106 5.02 -14.47 -1.45
C ASN A 106 5.50 -13.69 -0.22
N TYR A 107 4.69 -12.77 0.31
CA TYR A 107 5.02 -12.03 1.53
C TYR A 107 5.14 -12.94 2.75
N ALA A 108 4.22 -13.90 2.93
CA ALA A 108 4.26 -14.81 4.06
C ALA A 108 5.57 -15.60 4.10
N ILE A 109 6.05 -16.06 2.94
CA ILE A 109 7.35 -16.70 2.83
C ILE A 109 8.47 -15.71 3.15
N ALA A 110 8.49 -14.52 2.55
CA ALA A 110 9.52 -13.52 2.83
C ALA A 110 9.63 -13.18 4.33
N TYR A 111 8.48 -12.93 4.98
CA TYR A 111 8.41 -12.67 6.42
C TYR A 111 8.83 -13.86 7.29
N SER A 112 8.68 -15.09 6.80
CA SER A 112 9.06 -16.29 7.55
C SER A 112 10.57 -16.55 7.55
N ILE A 113 11.30 -16.09 6.52
CA ILE A 113 12.73 -16.39 6.32
C ILE A 113 13.61 -16.15 7.56
N PRO A 114 13.49 -15.02 8.28
CA PRO A 114 14.30 -14.78 9.47
C PRO A 114 14.12 -15.84 10.55
N PHE A 115 12.93 -16.43 10.65
CA PHE A 115 12.52 -17.30 11.75
C PHE A 115 12.60 -18.78 11.42
N VAL A 116 12.37 -19.19 10.17
CA VAL A 116 12.42 -20.61 9.77
C VAL A 116 13.81 -21.22 10.00
N LYS A 117 14.87 -20.41 10.00
CA LYS A 117 16.25 -20.85 10.28
C LYS A 117 16.63 -20.83 11.77
N MET A 118 15.78 -20.32 12.66
CA MET A 118 16.10 -20.06 14.07
C MET A 118 15.14 -20.80 15.00
N HIS A 119 15.68 -21.52 15.98
CA HIS A 119 14.93 -22.01 17.13
C HIS A 119 15.22 -21.14 18.34
N LEU A 120 14.18 -20.52 18.87
CA LEU A 120 14.23 -19.88 20.17
C LEU A 120 13.83 -20.90 21.24
N SER A 121 14.70 -21.07 22.24
CA SER A 121 14.51 -21.97 23.38
C SER A 121 14.81 -21.24 24.68
N SER A 122 14.53 -21.86 25.83
CA SER A 122 14.90 -21.32 27.14
C SER A 122 16.40 -21.08 27.31
N THR A 123 17.23 -21.74 26.50
CA THR A 123 18.69 -21.59 26.48
C THR A 123 19.19 -20.55 25.46
N GLY A 124 18.30 -19.87 24.74
CA GLY A 124 18.63 -18.84 23.75
C GLY A 124 18.22 -19.21 22.31
N ALA A 125 18.69 -18.41 21.36
CA ALA A 125 18.40 -18.56 19.94
C ALA A 125 19.51 -19.35 19.23
N ASN A 126 19.15 -20.51 18.66
CA ASN A 126 20.06 -21.41 17.97
C ASN A 126 19.67 -21.54 16.50
N ALA A 127 20.66 -21.61 15.60
CA ALA A 127 20.39 -21.89 14.20
C ALA A 127 20.05 -23.38 14.00
N TYR A 128 18.95 -23.71 13.31
CA TYR A 128 18.51 -25.10 13.08
C TYR A 128 19.45 -25.90 12.17
N GLN A 129 20.29 -26.79 12.71
CA GLN A 129 21.18 -27.65 11.90
C GLN A 129 20.50 -29.00 11.64
N ASP A 130 20.19 -29.28 10.37
CA ASP A 130 19.90 -30.63 9.91
C ASP A 130 21.20 -31.23 9.32
N ASN A 131 21.64 -32.36 9.85
CA ASN A 131 22.87 -33.03 9.41
C ASN A 131 22.71 -33.73 8.04
N LYS A 132 21.51 -33.69 7.43
CA LYS A 132 21.20 -34.39 6.17
C LYS A 132 21.15 -33.49 4.94
N MET A 133 21.12 -32.17 5.11
CA MET A 133 21.04 -31.21 4.00
C MET A 133 22.02 -30.08 4.21
N GLU A 134 22.72 -29.70 3.15
CA GLU A 134 23.53 -28.49 3.14
C GLU A 134 22.62 -27.27 3.24
N ARG A 135 22.95 -26.35 4.14
CA ARG A 135 22.22 -25.09 4.25
C ARG A 135 22.58 -24.20 3.07
N SER A 136 21.57 -23.64 2.42
CA SER A 136 21.78 -22.57 1.43
C SER A 136 22.57 -21.42 2.07
N PRO A 137 23.53 -20.83 1.34
CA PRO A 137 24.28 -19.70 1.85
C PRO A 137 23.34 -18.48 2.03
N TRP A 138 23.75 -17.56 2.91
CA TRP A 138 22.87 -16.48 3.35
C TRP A 138 22.43 -15.55 2.21
N TRP A 139 23.26 -15.38 1.17
CA TRP A 139 22.95 -14.53 0.01
C TRP A 139 21.85 -15.14 -0.88
N ASP A 140 21.82 -16.46 -1.06
CA ASP A 140 20.77 -17.14 -1.83
C ASP A 140 19.41 -17.02 -1.12
N VAL A 141 19.41 -17.22 0.20
CA VAL A 141 18.20 -17.06 1.03
C VAL A 141 17.68 -15.62 0.99
N ARG A 142 18.59 -14.64 1.01
CA ARG A 142 18.25 -13.22 0.83
C ARG A 142 17.64 -12.96 -0.54
N ASP A 143 18.28 -13.39 -1.61
CA ASP A 143 17.84 -13.10 -2.98
C ASP A 143 16.49 -13.76 -3.27
N TYR A 144 16.27 -14.94 -2.71
CA TYR A 144 14.96 -15.58 -2.68
C TYR A 144 13.91 -14.71 -1.97
N GLY A 145 14.20 -14.20 -0.78
CA GLY A 145 13.31 -13.29 -0.04
C GLY A 145 13.02 -11.99 -0.78
N LEU A 146 14.03 -11.33 -1.34
CA LEU A 146 13.88 -10.11 -2.13
C LEU A 146 13.03 -10.35 -3.38
N ASN A 147 13.23 -11.47 -4.07
CA ASN A 147 12.43 -11.82 -5.23
C ASN A 147 10.98 -12.15 -4.85
N ALA A 148 10.76 -12.83 -3.71
CA ALA A 148 9.43 -13.06 -3.17
C ALA A 148 8.71 -11.73 -2.89
N VAL A 149 9.35 -10.78 -2.20
CA VAL A 149 8.78 -9.44 -1.97
C VAL A 149 8.45 -8.75 -3.29
N ARG A 150 9.37 -8.74 -4.26
CA ARG A 150 9.14 -8.13 -5.59
C ARG A 150 7.95 -8.73 -6.32
N ILE A 151 7.81 -10.06 -6.31
CA ILE A 151 6.66 -10.76 -6.92
C ILE A 151 5.38 -10.42 -6.15
N GLY A 152 5.46 -10.35 -4.82
CA GLY A 152 4.36 -9.96 -3.95
C GLY A 152 3.85 -8.55 -4.24
N ASP A 153 4.76 -7.57 -4.31
CA ASP A 153 4.47 -6.18 -4.65
C ASP A 153 3.83 -6.07 -6.02
N HIS A 154 4.41 -6.71 -7.04
CA HIS A 154 3.83 -6.69 -8.38
C HIS A 154 2.41 -7.27 -8.41
N ALA A 155 2.19 -8.40 -7.75
CA ALA A 155 0.88 -9.06 -7.71
C ALA A 155 -0.16 -8.20 -6.97
N LEU A 156 0.22 -7.60 -5.84
CA LEU A 156 -0.68 -6.75 -5.06
C LEU A 156 -1.01 -5.45 -5.82
N ASN A 157 -0.01 -4.75 -6.34
CA ASN A 157 -0.24 -3.51 -7.11
C ASN A 157 -1.09 -3.76 -8.35
N SER A 158 -0.88 -4.88 -9.04
CA SER A 158 -1.74 -5.28 -10.17
C SER A 158 -3.18 -5.50 -9.72
N ALA A 159 -3.41 -6.24 -8.64
CA ALA A 159 -4.76 -6.48 -8.11
C ALA A 159 -5.45 -5.19 -7.66
N VAL A 160 -4.71 -4.27 -7.03
CA VAL A 160 -5.21 -2.96 -6.59
C VAL A 160 -5.55 -2.07 -7.80
N ALA A 161 -4.73 -2.07 -8.85
CA ALA A 161 -5.03 -1.35 -10.09
C ALA A 161 -6.34 -1.84 -10.73
N LEU A 162 -6.55 -3.16 -10.75
CA LEU A 162 -7.82 -3.74 -11.23
C LEU A 162 -9.01 -3.33 -10.37
N LEU A 163 -8.85 -3.36 -9.04
CA LEU A 163 -9.88 -2.89 -8.10
C LEU A 163 -10.20 -1.41 -8.30
N ALA A 164 -9.20 -0.56 -8.50
CA ALA A 164 -9.37 0.88 -8.68
C ALA A 164 -10.23 1.22 -9.92
N THR A 165 -10.15 0.40 -10.98
CA THR A 165 -10.98 0.54 -12.19
C THR A 165 -12.33 -0.18 -12.11
N SER A 166 -12.59 -0.92 -11.02
CA SER A 166 -13.81 -1.70 -10.84
C SER A 166 -14.92 -0.89 -10.16
N THR A 167 -16.10 -1.50 -10.00
CA THR A 167 -17.21 -0.91 -9.24
C THR A 167 -16.87 -0.67 -7.75
N LEU A 168 -15.84 -1.34 -7.21
CA LEU A 168 -15.37 -1.14 -5.85
C LEU A 168 -14.26 -0.09 -5.72
N GLY A 169 -13.84 0.55 -6.82
CA GLY A 169 -12.72 1.50 -6.80
C GLY A 169 -12.92 2.66 -5.84
N ALA A 170 -14.14 3.21 -5.77
CA ALA A 170 -14.50 4.29 -4.85
C ALA A 170 -14.56 3.87 -3.37
N GLU A 171 -14.63 2.56 -3.08
CA GLU A 171 -14.61 2.01 -1.73
C GLU A 171 -13.20 1.73 -1.22
N LEU A 172 -12.16 1.87 -2.07
CA LEU A 172 -10.78 1.66 -1.65
C LEU A 172 -10.41 2.65 -0.53
N PRO A 173 -9.61 2.22 0.48
CA PRO A 173 -9.26 3.06 1.63
C PRO A 173 -8.67 4.43 1.27
N PHE A 174 -8.01 4.52 0.11
CA PHE A 174 -7.30 5.70 -0.37
C PHE A 174 -8.01 6.43 -1.52
N ALA A 175 -9.21 5.98 -1.92
CA ALA A 175 -9.88 6.46 -3.13
C ALA A 175 -10.12 7.98 -3.11
N ARG A 176 -10.42 8.54 -1.93
CA ARG A 176 -10.70 9.96 -1.75
C ARG A 176 -9.44 10.81 -1.91
N GLU A 177 -8.33 10.35 -1.34
CA GLU A 177 -7.03 11.00 -1.43
C GLU A 177 -6.54 11.03 -2.87
N VAL A 178 -6.71 9.93 -3.60
CA VAL A 178 -6.35 9.86 -5.03
C VAL A 178 -7.27 10.74 -5.89
N ALA A 179 -8.58 10.73 -5.64
CA ALA A 179 -9.53 11.58 -6.37
C ALA A 179 -9.27 13.09 -6.18
N GLY A 180 -8.69 13.49 -5.04
CA GLY A 180 -8.27 14.86 -4.77
C GLY A 180 -6.91 15.24 -5.38
N SER A 181 -6.16 14.28 -5.93
CA SER A 181 -4.85 14.49 -6.53
C SER A 181 -4.94 14.85 -8.01
N LEU A 182 -3.89 15.47 -8.54
CA LEU A 182 -3.73 15.67 -9.99
C LEU A 182 -3.36 14.37 -10.73
N PHE A 183 -2.93 13.35 -9.99
CA PHE A 183 -2.57 12.02 -10.49
C PHE A 183 -3.64 11.01 -10.08
N GLY A 184 -4.25 10.33 -11.05
CA GLY A 184 -5.27 9.31 -10.81
C GLY A 184 -4.72 7.93 -10.46
N SER A 185 -3.41 7.71 -10.69
CA SER A 185 -2.78 6.40 -10.49
C SER A 185 -1.26 6.51 -10.26
N PRO A 186 -0.63 5.50 -9.63
CA PRO A 186 0.83 5.43 -9.51
C PRO A 186 1.53 5.36 -10.89
N ARG A 187 0.82 4.89 -11.93
CA ARG A 187 1.34 4.78 -13.28
C ARG A 187 1.58 6.15 -13.91
N GLU A 188 0.64 7.07 -13.76
CA GLU A 188 0.78 8.45 -14.24
C GLU A 188 1.99 9.16 -13.61
N LEU A 189 2.27 8.90 -12.32
CA LEU A 189 3.47 9.45 -11.69
C LEU A 189 4.75 8.74 -12.20
N SER A 190 4.68 7.43 -12.43
CA SER A 190 5.80 6.62 -12.92
C SER A 190 6.29 7.05 -14.31
N GLU A 191 5.44 7.72 -15.10
CA GLU A 191 5.84 8.36 -16.37
C GLU A 191 6.84 9.51 -16.19
N LEU A 192 6.89 10.14 -15.01
CA LEU A 192 7.84 11.21 -14.69
C LEU A 192 9.16 10.65 -14.14
N TYR A 193 9.05 9.73 -13.18
CA TYR A 193 10.16 9.04 -12.57
C TYR A 193 9.68 7.70 -12.02
N SER A 194 10.46 6.64 -12.26
CA SER A 194 10.07 5.28 -11.88
C SER A 194 9.86 5.16 -10.37
N ILE A 195 8.61 4.88 -9.98
CA ILE A 195 8.23 4.43 -8.64
C ILE A 195 7.74 2.96 -8.64
N GLY A 196 7.99 2.25 -9.75
CA GLY A 196 7.60 0.85 -9.93
C GLY A 196 6.09 0.60 -9.88
N ASP A 197 5.28 1.58 -10.29
CA ASP A 197 3.81 1.53 -10.21
C ASP A 197 3.28 1.18 -8.80
N SER A 198 4.06 1.49 -7.76
CA SER A 198 3.75 1.11 -6.38
C SER A 198 2.71 2.05 -5.77
N TYR A 199 1.54 1.49 -5.43
CA TYR A 199 0.53 2.21 -4.66
C TYR A 199 1.09 2.63 -3.29
N GLU A 200 1.92 1.82 -2.65
CA GLU A 200 2.47 2.19 -1.34
C GLU A 200 3.41 3.41 -1.42
N ILE A 201 4.25 3.51 -2.46
CA ILE A 201 5.07 4.71 -2.67
C ILE A 201 4.19 5.89 -3.04
N PHE A 202 3.26 5.69 -3.99
CA PHE A 202 2.38 6.75 -4.45
C PHE A 202 1.56 7.37 -3.31
N LEU A 203 0.97 6.55 -2.44
CA LEU A 203 0.19 7.02 -1.30
C LEU A 203 1.05 7.76 -0.26
N ARG A 204 2.33 7.39 -0.10
CA ARG A 204 3.27 8.17 0.74
C ARG A 204 3.61 9.52 0.15
N LEU A 205 3.56 9.65 -1.18
CA LEU A 205 3.83 10.90 -1.89
C LEU A 205 2.60 11.83 -1.94
N LEU A 206 1.37 11.31 -1.83
CA LEU A 206 0.15 12.13 -1.90
C LEU A 206 0.12 13.30 -0.91
N PRO A 207 0.48 13.15 0.39
CA PRO A 207 0.55 14.28 1.31
C PRO A 207 1.54 15.36 0.84
N LEU A 208 2.71 14.95 0.34
CA LEU A 208 3.70 15.89 -0.21
C LEU A 208 3.16 16.59 -1.46
N MET A 209 2.46 15.87 -2.36
CA MET A 209 1.82 16.49 -3.53
C MET A 209 0.81 17.55 -3.13
N ARG A 210 0.02 17.28 -2.09
CA ARG A 210 -0.94 18.23 -1.55
C ARG A 210 -0.24 19.45 -0.97
N ASP A 211 0.82 19.26 -0.18
CA ASP A 211 1.57 20.37 0.40
C ASP A 211 2.25 21.21 -0.71
N ILE A 212 2.82 20.58 -1.73
CA ILE A 212 3.34 21.25 -2.93
C ILE A 212 2.25 22.06 -3.62
N TRP A 213 1.08 21.46 -3.82
CA TRP A 213 -0.05 22.12 -4.42
C TRP A 213 -0.50 23.34 -3.60
N GLU A 214 -0.76 23.17 -2.31
CA GLU A 214 -1.34 24.19 -1.44
C GLU A 214 -0.36 25.32 -1.10
N LEU A 215 0.91 25.00 -0.87
CA LEU A 215 1.90 25.97 -0.39
C LEU A 215 2.64 26.66 -1.54
N TYR A 216 2.88 25.96 -2.63
CA TYR A 216 3.72 26.48 -3.71
C TYR A 216 2.91 26.82 -4.95
N ILE A 217 2.00 25.97 -5.42
CA ILE A 217 1.40 26.15 -6.75
C ILE A 217 0.10 26.94 -6.72
N ALA A 218 -0.87 26.53 -5.92
CA ALA A 218 -2.20 27.13 -5.84
C ALA A 218 -2.18 28.63 -5.48
N PRO A 219 -1.31 29.13 -4.56
CA PRO A 219 -1.27 30.56 -4.24
C PRO A 219 -0.85 31.46 -5.41
N GLN A 220 -0.21 30.88 -6.44
CA GLN A 220 0.24 31.63 -7.61
C GLN A 220 -0.83 31.65 -8.72
N LEU A 221 -1.88 30.82 -8.63
CA LEU A 221 -2.91 30.70 -9.66
C LEU A 221 -4.25 31.21 -9.12
N SER A 222 -4.87 32.16 -9.83
CA SER A 222 -6.24 32.54 -9.50
C SER A 222 -7.20 31.36 -9.77
N PRO A 223 -8.31 31.23 -9.02
CA PRO A 223 -9.29 30.17 -9.27
C PRO A 223 -9.82 30.12 -10.71
N CYS A 224 -9.92 31.29 -11.36
CA CYS A 224 -10.31 31.45 -12.76
C CYS A 224 -9.27 30.81 -13.69
N VAL A 225 -8.00 31.18 -13.56
CA VAL A 225 -6.90 30.61 -14.37
C VAL A 225 -6.77 29.10 -14.15
N LEU A 226 -6.97 28.62 -12.93
CA LEU A 226 -6.96 27.19 -12.65
C LEU A 226 -8.08 26.45 -13.38
N SER A 227 -9.28 27.05 -13.46
CA SER A 227 -10.39 26.47 -14.22
C SER A 227 -10.04 26.36 -15.70
N ASP A 228 -9.43 27.39 -16.28
CA ASP A 228 -8.97 27.37 -17.68
C ASP A 228 -7.92 26.27 -17.90
N ILE A 229 -6.92 26.15 -17.00
CA ILE A 229 -5.90 25.10 -17.07
C ILE A 229 -6.51 23.70 -16.99
N ARG A 230 -7.52 23.50 -16.15
CA ARG A 230 -8.23 22.20 -16.04
C ARG A 230 -9.06 21.87 -17.28
N GLY A 231 -9.44 22.88 -18.07
CA GLY A 231 -10.17 22.70 -19.32
C GLY A 231 -9.30 22.34 -20.53
N ASP A 232 -7.98 22.48 -20.43
CA ASP A 232 -7.03 22.18 -21.51
C ASP A 232 -6.04 21.08 -21.09
N GLU A 233 -6.07 19.95 -21.80
CA GLU A 233 -5.24 18.77 -21.48
C GLU A 233 -3.74 19.05 -21.55
N THR A 234 -3.29 19.95 -22.44
CA THR A 234 -1.87 20.28 -22.58
C THR A 234 -1.38 21.07 -21.36
N ALA A 235 -2.11 22.10 -20.97
CA ALA A 235 -1.83 22.91 -19.79
C ALA A 235 -1.93 22.07 -18.50
N LEU A 236 -2.95 21.21 -18.39
CA LEU A 236 -3.10 20.29 -17.27
C LEU A 236 -1.93 19.30 -17.20
N GLY A 237 -1.49 18.75 -18.34
CA GLY A 237 -0.34 17.87 -18.42
C GLY A 237 0.96 18.54 -17.97
N LEU A 238 1.16 19.82 -18.33
CA LEU A 238 2.30 20.61 -17.84
C LEU A 238 2.19 20.87 -16.33
N LEU A 239 1.01 21.21 -15.82
CA LEU A 239 0.76 21.42 -14.40
C LEU A 239 1.04 20.16 -13.57
N ARG A 240 0.60 18.98 -14.06
CA ARG A 240 0.91 17.67 -13.47
C ARG A 240 2.42 17.46 -13.35
N LYS A 241 3.18 17.73 -14.43
CA LYS A 241 4.64 17.60 -14.42
C LYS A 241 5.28 18.53 -13.39
N ILE A 242 4.83 19.78 -13.28
CA ILE A 242 5.34 20.74 -12.29
C ILE A 242 5.15 20.19 -10.86
N VAL A 243 3.92 19.82 -10.50
CA VAL A 243 3.60 19.28 -9.18
C VAL A 243 4.37 17.98 -8.92
N GLY A 244 4.42 17.08 -9.90
CA GLY A 244 5.14 15.82 -9.80
C GLY A 244 6.64 16.01 -9.54
N TYR A 245 7.32 16.86 -10.31
CA TYR A 245 8.75 17.09 -10.13
C TYR A 245 9.09 17.83 -8.84
N TYR A 246 8.27 18.80 -8.39
CA TYR A 246 8.45 19.39 -7.07
C TYR A 246 8.26 18.37 -5.95
N THR A 247 7.24 17.52 -6.06
CA THR A 247 7.00 16.44 -5.09
C THR A 247 8.19 15.48 -5.03
N LEU A 248 8.71 15.06 -6.19
CA LEU A 248 9.87 14.17 -6.27
C LEU A 248 11.13 14.83 -5.67
N ALA A 249 11.32 16.13 -5.88
CA ALA A 249 12.42 16.88 -5.29
C ALA A 249 12.36 16.92 -3.75
N ASP A 250 11.19 17.13 -3.18
CA ASP A 250 10.99 17.14 -1.73
C ASP A 250 11.06 15.73 -1.12
N ALA A 251 10.62 14.72 -1.87
CA ALA A 251 10.68 13.33 -1.46
C ALA A 251 12.11 12.76 -1.39
N VAL A 252 13.13 13.40 -1.97
CA VAL A 252 14.50 12.86 -2.04
C VAL A 252 15.08 12.53 -0.65
N PHE A 253 14.80 13.37 0.34
CA PHE A 253 15.31 13.20 1.70
C PHE A 253 14.23 12.71 2.68
N MET A 254 13.08 12.25 2.17
CA MET A 254 12.02 11.70 2.99
C MET A 254 12.46 10.36 3.59
N GLN A 255 12.27 10.20 4.90
CA GLN A 255 12.56 8.94 5.57
C GLN A 255 11.66 7.81 5.06
N GLY A 256 12.23 6.61 4.90
CA GLY A 256 11.50 5.43 4.45
C GLY A 256 11.35 5.29 2.93
N LEU A 257 11.79 6.29 2.15
CA LEU A 257 12.03 6.15 0.71
C LEU A 257 13.53 6.01 0.47
N THR A 258 13.89 5.16 -0.48
CA THR A 258 15.28 4.94 -0.88
C THR A 258 15.39 5.08 -2.38
N TYR A 259 16.43 5.77 -2.85
CA TYR A 259 16.64 6.00 -4.26
C TYR A 259 17.75 5.11 -4.78
N THR A 260 17.45 4.45 -5.89
CA THR A 260 18.37 3.62 -6.65
C THR A 260 18.60 4.21 -8.03
N THR A 261 19.53 3.62 -8.77
CA THR A 261 19.72 3.95 -10.20
C THR A 261 18.48 3.68 -11.04
N SER A 262 17.58 2.80 -10.60
CA SER A 262 16.38 2.38 -11.32
C SER A 262 15.08 3.08 -10.90
N GLY A 263 15.09 3.87 -9.82
CA GLY A 263 13.88 4.52 -9.30
C GLY A 263 13.80 4.58 -7.77
N ILE A 264 12.61 4.89 -7.27
CA ILE A 264 12.29 4.91 -5.83
C ILE A 264 11.90 3.50 -5.38
N VAL A 265 12.45 3.04 -4.27
CA VAL A 265 12.11 1.78 -3.63
C VAL A 265 11.78 2.00 -2.16
N LEU A 266 10.90 1.14 -1.62
CA LEU A 266 10.63 1.09 -0.19
C LEU A 266 11.70 0.29 0.53
N GLN A 267 12.15 0.81 1.66
CA GLN A 267 13.15 0.13 2.47
C GLN A 267 12.50 -1.00 3.26
N TRP A 268 12.77 -2.25 2.86
CA TRP A 268 12.28 -3.47 3.51
C TRP A 268 13.25 -4.04 4.56
N GLU A 269 14.05 -3.18 5.20
CA GLU A 269 15.32 -3.45 5.91
C GLU A 269 16.55 -3.30 4.98
N GLN A 270 17.47 -2.39 5.33
CA GLN A 270 18.73 -2.21 4.60
C GLN A 270 19.71 -3.29 5.06
N LEU A 271 20.10 -4.16 4.14
CA LEU A 271 21.12 -5.16 4.43
C LEU A 271 22.53 -4.56 4.25
N PRO A 272 23.52 -4.91 5.12
CA PRO A 272 24.84 -4.26 5.16
C PRO A 272 25.63 -4.26 3.83
N TRP A 273 25.34 -5.21 2.93
CA TRP A 273 26.00 -5.39 1.63
C TRP A 273 25.16 -4.87 0.45
N GLN A 274 23.93 -4.40 0.66
CA GLN A 274 23.09 -3.79 -0.38
C GLN A 274 23.56 -2.36 -0.75
N LYS A 275 24.82 -2.05 -0.43
CA LYS A 275 25.48 -0.76 -0.65
C LYS A 275 25.64 -0.38 -2.12
N SER A 276 25.48 -1.32 -3.04
CA SER A 276 25.88 -1.14 -4.44
C SER A 276 24.82 -0.52 -5.36
N MET A 277 23.61 -0.21 -4.88
CA MET A 277 22.58 0.42 -5.72
C MET A 277 21.96 1.69 -5.14
N LEU A 278 22.38 2.11 -3.94
CA LEU A 278 21.86 3.33 -3.33
C LEU A 278 22.63 4.54 -3.87
N LEU A 279 21.90 5.62 -4.12
CA LEU A 279 22.52 6.90 -4.45
C LEU A 279 23.23 7.46 -3.21
N SER A 280 24.46 7.95 -3.38
CA SER A 280 25.18 8.70 -2.34
C SER A 280 24.50 10.05 -2.05
N ASP A 281 24.81 10.68 -0.91
CA ASP A 281 24.28 12.01 -0.57
C ASP A 281 24.54 13.05 -1.67
N THR A 282 25.69 12.98 -2.33
CA THR A 282 26.02 13.86 -3.47
C THR A 282 25.13 13.58 -4.69
N GLN A 283 24.86 12.30 -4.99
CA GLN A 283 23.95 11.90 -6.06
C GLN A 283 22.49 12.25 -5.72
N LEU A 284 22.08 12.13 -4.46
CA LEU A 284 20.76 12.54 -3.99
C LEU A 284 20.56 14.05 -4.14
N LYS A 285 21.55 14.87 -3.75
CA LYS A 285 21.50 16.32 -3.96
C LYS A 285 21.39 16.67 -5.44
N ALA A 286 22.22 16.08 -6.28
CA ALA A 286 22.15 16.28 -7.73
C ALA A 286 20.81 15.83 -8.33
N LEU A 287 20.24 14.73 -7.83
CA LEU A 287 18.92 14.25 -8.24
C LEU A 287 17.82 15.25 -7.85
N LYS A 288 17.84 15.75 -6.61
CA LYS A 288 16.93 16.79 -6.14
C LYS A 288 17.02 18.04 -7.01
N GLU A 289 18.22 18.54 -7.26
CA GLU A 289 18.45 19.71 -8.11
C GLU A 289 17.93 19.48 -9.54
N GLY A 290 18.17 18.30 -10.11
CA GLY A 290 17.66 17.92 -11.42
C GLY A 290 16.13 17.88 -11.49
N PHE A 291 15.46 17.44 -10.42
CA PHE A 291 13.99 17.51 -10.33
C PHE A 291 13.48 18.96 -10.22
N LEU A 292 14.12 19.80 -9.39
CA LEU A 292 13.76 21.21 -9.27
C LEU A 292 13.92 21.96 -10.60
N GLU A 293 15.02 21.70 -11.32
CA GLU A 293 15.27 22.30 -12.63
C GLU A 293 14.18 21.89 -13.64
N ARG A 294 13.81 20.60 -13.69
CA ARG A 294 12.71 20.14 -14.55
C ARG A 294 11.38 20.79 -14.20
N ALA A 295 11.06 20.90 -12.91
CA ALA A 295 9.85 21.58 -12.44
C ALA A 295 9.81 23.04 -12.92
N GLN A 296 10.91 23.77 -12.79
CA GLN A 296 11.04 25.15 -13.27
C GLN A 296 10.87 25.24 -14.80
N ARG A 297 11.54 24.38 -15.56
CA ARG A 297 11.40 24.35 -17.03
C ARG A 297 9.95 24.10 -17.46
N TYR A 298 9.25 23.15 -16.83
CA TYR A 298 7.84 22.89 -17.15
C TYR A 298 6.92 24.03 -16.75
N ARG A 299 7.25 24.76 -15.68
CA ARG A 299 6.55 25.99 -15.30
C ARG A 299 6.71 27.08 -16.35
N ASP A 300 7.92 27.28 -16.86
CA ASP A 300 8.17 28.26 -17.92
C ASP A 300 7.43 27.87 -19.21
N LEU A 301 7.41 26.58 -19.55
CA LEU A 301 6.63 26.07 -20.68
C LEU A 301 5.13 26.29 -20.50
N LEU A 302 4.59 26.07 -19.31
CA LEU A 302 3.17 26.34 -19.02
C LEU A 302 2.86 27.83 -19.20
N LEU A 303 3.69 28.71 -18.66
CA LEU A 303 3.54 30.16 -18.82
C LEU A 303 3.60 30.59 -20.28
N GLN A 304 4.55 30.06 -21.05
CA GLN A 304 4.67 30.33 -22.48
C GLN A 304 3.44 29.85 -23.25
N TYR A 305 2.95 28.65 -22.94
CA TYR A 305 1.77 28.07 -23.57
C TYR A 305 0.51 28.91 -23.31
N ILE A 306 0.30 29.33 -22.05
CA ILE A 306 -0.83 30.18 -21.65
C ILE A 306 -0.78 31.52 -22.40
N LYS A 307 0.40 32.17 -22.44
CA LYS A 307 0.60 33.44 -23.14
C LYS A 307 0.39 33.33 -24.66
N ALA A 308 0.74 32.19 -25.24
CA ALA A 308 0.56 31.94 -26.67
C ALA A 308 -0.90 31.68 -27.07
N HIS A 309 -1.76 31.29 -26.11
CA HIS A 309 -3.16 30.93 -26.37
C HIS A 309 -4.14 31.75 -25.50
N PRO A 310 -4.16 33.09 -25.61
CA PRO A 310 -4.98 33.95 -24.75
C PRO A 310 -6.48 33.68 -24.86
N ALA A 311 -6.95 33.16 -26.00
CA ALA A 311 -8.36 32.79 -26.19
C ALA A 311 -8.78 31.58 -25.34
N LEU A 312 -7.85 30.66 -25.03
CA LEU A 312 -8.09 29.49 -24.17
C LEU A 312 -7.93 29.84 -22.68
N PHE A 313 -7.20 30.91 -22.37
CA PHE A 313 -6.89 31.34 -21.01
C PHE A 313 -7.30 32.80 -20.76
N PRO A 314 -8.59 33.16 -20.93
CA PRO A 314 -9.05 34.54 -20.80
C PRO A 314 -8.85 35.10 -19.39
N CYS A 315 -8.78 34.24 -18.36
CA CYS A 315 -8.54 34.65 -16.99
C CYS A 315 -7.08 35.09 -16.73
N TYR A 316 -6.15 34.82 -17.65
CA TYR A 316 -4.74 35.13 -17.45
C TYR A 316 -4.43 36.59 -17.85
N GLN A 317 -4.30 37.46 -16.85
CA GLN A 317 -4.06 38.89 -17.06
C GLN A 317 -2.57 39.28 -17.16
N GLY A 318 -1.67 38.30 -17.35
CA GLY A 318 -0.24 38.58 -17.55
C GLY A 318 0.54 38.96 -16.29
N GLU A 319 -0.08 38.93 -15.10
CA GLU A 319 0.67 39.09 -13.86
C GLU A 319 1.65 37.92 -13.71
N PRO A 320 2.93 38.19 -13.37
CA PRO A 320 3.90 37.14 -13.17
C PRO A 320 3.41 36.23 -12.04
N LEU A 321 3.59 34.92 -12.21
CA LEU A 321 3.59 33.98 -11.10
C LEU A 321 4.73 34.44 -10.17
N VAL A 322 4.45 35.35 -9.23
CA VAL A 322 5.47 35.93 -8.36
C VAL A 322 5.96 34.81 -7.44
N LEU A 323 7.16 34.29 -7.74
CA LEU A 323 7.99 33.69 -6.70
C LEU A 323 8.13 34.76 -5.62
N ARG A 324 7.71 34.46 -4.39
CA ARG A 324 8.39 35.08 -3.26
C ARG A 324 9.86 34.68 -3.43
N GLU A 325 10.68 35.61 -3.90
CA GLU A 325 12.12 35.44 -3.80
C GLU A 325 12.42 35.21 -2.32
N PRO A 326 13.21 34.19 -1.95
CA PRO A 326 13.64 34.02 -0.57
C PRO A 326 14.43 35.28 -0.19
N VAL A 327 13.81 36.17 0.59
CA VAL A 327 14.46 37.38 1.06
C VAL A 327 15.50 36.95 2.09
N ALA A 328 16.77 37.04 1.70
CA ALA A 328 17.89 36.85 2.60
C ALA A 328 17.81 37.89 3.73
N LYS A 329 17.26 37.51 4.88
CA LYS A 329 17.44 38.30 6.11
C LYS A 329 18.85 38.04 6.62
N LYS A 330 19.45 39.08 7.21
CA LYS A 330 20.79 39.05 7.85
C LYS A 330 20.96 37.98 8.95
N SER A 331 19.95 37.16 9.23
CA SER A 331 19.92 36.12 10.27
C SER A 331 20.08 34.67 9.76
N GLY A 332 20.29 34.44 8.46
CA GLY A 332 20.66 33.11 7.95
C GLY A 332 19.55 32.04 7.97
N LEU A 333 18.27 32.43 8.03
CA LEU A 333 17.12 31.53 7.90
C LEU A 333 16.36 31.85 6.60
N TYR A 334 16.05 30.82 5.81
CA TYR A 334 15.29 30.92 4.57
C TYR A 334 13.83 30.52 4.82
N PHE A 335 12.87 31.29 4.28
CA PHE A 335 11.44 30.94 4.21
C PHE A 335 10.98 30.97 2.75
#